data_AF-A0A4Z1PIU6-F1
#
_entry.id   AF-A0A4Z1PIU6-F1
#
_cell.length_a   1.000
_cell.length_b   1.000
_cell.length_c   1.000
_cell.angle_alpha   90.00
_cell.angle_beta   90.00
_cell.angle_gamma   90.00
#
_symmetry.space_group_name_H-M   'P 1'
#
loop_
_entity.id
_entity.type
_entity.pdbx_description
1 polymer ?
#
loop_
_entity_poly.entity_id
_entity_poly.type
_entity_poly.pdbx_seq_one_letter_code
_entity_poly.pdbx_strand_id
1 'polypeptide(L)'
;MGKARLGSQNVRTYQPPPETLAHFHALPWCRPTLYDPDFRPYDMSRTVSDNGLGHTLMGKTWNTDDTVREVLSFYKAPTSTSRGEIRRFYTFGNGLNAHPSFLHGGVIATILDSTLGNVIKQGREDKIQGPAYTAQLNVAYKSPVKTPGTIMSQGWIKSIEAGGRKIWVEGVVSSEVDGKVVIHANVESLWLVGKSKL
;
A
#
# COMPACT_ATOMS: atom_id res chain seq x y z
N MET A 1 41.81 -5.43 7.62
CA MET A 1 40.64 -5.49 8.52
C MET A 1 39.40 -5.23 7.67
N GLY A 2 38.74 -6.29 7.20
CA GLY A 2 37.71 -6.23 6.16
C GLY A 2 36.40 -5.64 6.68
N LYS A 3 35.85 -4.66 5.97
CA LYS A 3 34.48 -4.20 6.20
C LYS A 3 33.53 -5.24 5.63
N ALA A 4 32.70 -5.79 6.50
CA ALA A 4 31.69 -6.78 6.17
C ALA A 4 30.79 -6.27 5.02
N ARG A 5 30.65 -7.10 3.98
CA ARG A 5 29.57 -6.99 3.00
C ARG A 5 28.25 -7.12 3.76
N LEU A 6 27.41 -6.09 3.74
CA LEU A 6 25.96 -6.25 3.96
C LEU A 6 25.37 -6.86 2.69
N GLY A 7 25.73 -8.12 2.42
CA GLY A 7 24.97 -9.00 1.55
C GLY A 7 23.84 -9.63 2.36
N SER A 8 22.67 -9.79 1.74
CA SER A 8 21.54 -10.59 2.23
C SER A 8 21.06 -10.29 3.66
N GLN A 9 20.39 -9.16 3.87
CA GLN A 9 19.49 -9.02 5.01
C GLN A 9 18.18 -9.75 4.67
N ASN A 10 18.10 -11.02 5.06
CA ASN A 10 16.89 -11.81 5.32
C ASN A 10 15.58 -11.19 4.81
N VAL A 11 15.07 -11.63 3.65
CA VAL A 11 13.63 -11.59 3.40
C VAL A 11 13.02 -12.57 4.39
N ARG A 12 12.76 -12.12 5.62
CA ARG A 12 11.85 -12.84 6.51
C ARG A 12 10.57 -12.98 5.72
N THR A 13 10.17 -14.21 5.40
CA THR A 13 8.86 -14.48 4.84
C THR A 13 7.85 -14.02 5.87
N TYR A 14 7.30 -12.82 5.67
CA TYR A 14 6.23 -12.33 6.50
C TYR A 14 5.08 -13.32 6.40
N GLN A 15 4.65 -13.83 7.55
CA GLN A 15 3.47 -14.65 7.67
C GLN A 15 2.39 -13.75 8.25
N PRO A 16 1.34 -13.41 7.48
CA PRO A 16 0.26 -12.61 8.02
C PRO A 16 -0.45 -13.34 9.16
N PRO A 17 -1.05 -12.62 10.12
CA PRO A 17 -1.79 -13.23 11.21
C PRO A 17 -2.89 -14.17 10.68
N PRO A 18 -3.08 -15.37 11.27
CA PRO A 18 -4.07 -16.34 10.82
C PRO A 18 -5.50 -15.78 10.75
N GLU A 19 -5.87 -14.91 11.70
CA GLU A 19 -7.17 -14.23 11.75
C GLU A 19 -7.37 -13.27 10.57
N THR A 20 -6.34 -12.48 10.24
CA THR A 20 -6.35 -11.59 9.07
C THR A 20 -6.45 -12.39 7.78
N LEU A 21 -5.73 -13.50 7.65
CA LEU A 21 -5.84 -14.39 6.49
C LEU A 21 -7.25 -14.99 6.39
N ALA A 22 -7.78 -15.53 7.49
CA ALA A 22 -9.12 -16.11 7.52
C ALA A 22 -10.19 -15.08 7.09
N HIS A 23 -10.08 -13.85 7.58
CA HIS A 23 -10.96 -12.74 7.20
C HIS A 23 -10.95 -12.47 5.69
N PHE A 24 -9.78 -12.28 5.08
CA PHE A 24 -9.71 -12.00 3.65
C PHE A 24 -9.97 -13.24 2.76
N HIS A 25 -9.72 -14.47 3.24
CA HIS A 25 -10.14 -15.70 2.54
C HIS A 25 -11.67 -15.85 2.49
N ALA A 26 -12.39 -15.34 3.49
CA ALA A 26 -13.84 -15.35 3.51
C ALA A 26 -14.48 -14.43 2.45
N LEU A 27 -13.71 -13.49 1.87
CA LEU A 27 -14.15 -12.55 0.84
C LEU A 27 -13.74 -13.06 -0.56
N PRO A 28 -14.66 -13.61 -1.38
CA PRO A 28 -14.31 -14.24 -2.65
C PRO A 28 -13.54 -13.33 -3.61
N TRP A 29 -13.85 -12.04 -3.65
CA TRP A 29 -13.19 -11.08 -4.54
C TRP A 29 -11.73 -10.77 -4.15
N CYS A 30 -11.30 -11.06 -2.92
CA CYS A 30 -9.90 -10.93 -2.50
C CYS A 30 -9.05 -12.14 -2.97
N ARG A 31 -9.66 -13.32 -3.10
CA ARG A 31 -9.00 -14.59 -3.39
C ARG A 31 -8.08 -14.58 -4.62
N PRO A 32 -8.41 -13.90 -5.75
CA PRO A 32 -7.51 -13.82 -6.89
C PRO A 32 -6.12 -13.28 -6.54
N THR A 33 -5.98 -12.40 -5.55
CA THR A 33 -4.65 -11.95 -5.09
C THR A 33 -4.05 -12.92 -4.07
N LEU A 34 -4.86 -13.44 -3.15
CA LEU A 34 -4.39 -14.34 -2.08
C LEU A 34 -3.86 -15.68 -2.62
N TYR A 35 -4.39 -16.16 -3.74
CA TYR A 35 -3.98 -17.44 -4.36
C TYR A 35 -2.99 -17.28 -5.52
N ASP A 36 -2.68 -16.05 -5.93
CA ASP A 36 -1.69 -15.80 -6.96
C ASP A 36 -0.28 -15.95 -6.35
N PRO A 37 0.52 -16.94 -6.79
CA PRO A 37 1.82 -17.24 -6.20
C PRO A 37 2.86 -16.13 -6.45
N ASP A 38 2.61 -15.20 -7.37
CA ASP A 38 3.48 -14.07 -7.63
C ASP A 38 3.30 -12.96 -6.59
N PHE A 39 2.15 -12.90 -5.92
CA PHE A 39 1.88 -11.97 -4.83
C PHE A 39 2.36 -12.56 -3.50
N ARG A 40 3.47 -12.02 -2.99
CA ARG A 40 4.03 -12.41 -1.70
C ARG A 40 3.52 -11.48 -0.60
N PRO A 41 3.09 -12.01 0.57
CA PRO A 41 2.69 -11.18 1.69
C PRO A 41 3.82 -10.25 2.13
N TYR A 42 3.46 -9.03 2.55
CA TYR A 42 4.40 -7.97 2.88
C TYR A 42 4.01 -7.24 4.17
N ASP A 43 4.95 -7.12 5.11
CA ASP A 43 4.75 -6.49 6.42
C ASP A 43 5.06 -4.99 6.40
N MET A 44 4.03 -4.15 6.37
CA MET A 44 4.19 -2.69 6.51
C MET A 44 2.94 -2.00 7.06
N SER A 45 1.90 -2.74 7.43
CA SER A 45 0.56 -2.15 7.51
C SER A 45 0.23 -1.51 8.86
N ARG A 46 0.83 -1.95 9.98
CA ARG A 46 0.39 -1.51 11.33
C ARG A 46 1.46 -1.48 12.43
N THR A 47 2.74 -1.67 12.11
CA THR A 47 3.78 -1.71 13.15
C THR A 47 4.29 -0.30 13.44
N VAL A 48 4.14 0.16 14.69
CA VAL A 48 4.75 1.41 15.15
C VAL A 48 6.27 1.25 15.15
N SER A 49 6.98 2.24 14.59
CA SER A 49 8.44 2.22 14.43
C SER A 49 9.10 3.37 15.20
N ASP A 50 10.43 3.51 15.03
CA ASP A 50 11.20 4.67 15.48
C ASP A 50 10.97 5.01 16.96
N ASN A 51 11.08 3.99 17.82
CA ASN A 51 10.87 4.09 19.27
C ASN A 51 9.50 4.68 19.67
N GLY A 52 8.46 4.40 18.88
CA GLY A 52 7.10 4.87 19.16
C GLY A 52 6.71 6.15 18.41
N LEU A 53 7.61 6.72 17.61
CA LEU A 53 7.39 7.99 16.92
C LEU A 53 6.98 7.82 15.46
N GLY A 54 7.36 6.70 14.84
CA GLY A 54 7.12 6.42 13.43
C GLY A 54 5.89 5.54 13.20
N HIS A 55 5.29 5.69 12.02
CA HIS A 55 4.10 4.92 11.59
C HIS A 55 2.89 4.96 12.54
N THR A 56 2.85 5.91 13.48
CA THR A 56 1.79 6.03 14.50
C THR A 56 0.40 6.24 13.90
N LEU A 57 0.28 6.88 12.72
CA LEU A 57 -1.01 7.04 12.04
C LEU A 57 -1.69 5.69 11.75
N MET A 58 -0.96 4.73 11.16
CA MET A 58 -1.52 3.40 10.84
C MET A 58 -1.42 2.42 12.00
N GLY A 59 -0.33 2.47 12.76
CA GLY A 59 -0.04 1.51 13.83
C GLY A 59 -0.69 1.84 15.17
N LYS A 60 -1.21 3.06 15.34
CA LYS A 60 -1.89 3.51 16.56
C LYS A 60 -3.21 4.20 16.27
N THR A 61 -3.21 5.31 15.53
CA THR A 61 -4.41 6.16 15.36
C THR A 61 -5.52 5.45 14.58
N TRP A 62 -5.17 4.74 13.50
CA TRP A 62 -6.12 3.94 12.71
C TRP A 62 -6.04 2.45 13.06
N ASN A 63 -5.49 2.12 14.23
CA ASN A 63 -5.36 0.76 14.72
C ASN A 63 -6.40 0.42 15.79
N THR A 64 -7.68 0.50 15.42
CA THR A 64 -8.81 0.24 16.33
C THR A 64 -9.90 -0.55 15.61
N ASP A 65 -10.77 -1.19 16.39
CA ASP A 65 -11.90 -1.98 15.86
C ASP A 65 -12.93 -1.14 15.08
N ASP A 66 -12.92 0.19 15.22
CA ASP A 66 -13.85 1.06 14.49
C ASP A 66 -13.17 1.83 13.34
N THR A 67 -11.84 1.82 13.22
CA THR A 67 -11.11 2.51 12.14
C THR A 67 -10.74 1.53 11.02
N VAL A 68 -9.48 1.13 10.92
CA VAL A 68 -9.08 -0.03 10.10
C VAL A 68 -9.20 -1.25 10.99
N ARG A 69 -10.04 -2.22 10.66
CA ARG A 69 -10.15 -3.48 11.40
C ARG A 69 -9.07 -4.47 10.98
N GLU A 70 -8.99 -4.71 9.67
CA GLU A 70 -8.07 -5.67 9.07
C GLU A 70 -7.32 -5.04 7.92
N VAL A 71 -6.04 -5.40 7.78
CA VAL A 71 -5.23 -4.97 6.64
C VAL A 71 -4.22 -6.04 6.24
N LEU A 72 -4.19 -6.35 4.95
CA LEU A 72 -3.31 -7.35 4.38
C LEU A 72 -2.66 -6.79 3.13
N SER A 73 -1.33 -6.85 3.05
CA SER A 73 -0.55 -6.27 1.96
C SER A 73 0.24 -7.35 1.24
N PHE A 74 0.32 -7.21 -0.09
CA PHE A 74 1.07 -8.08 -0.97
C PHE A 74 1.93 -7.27 -1.92
N TYR A 75 3.07 -7.85 -2.29
CA TYR A 75 3.93 -7.34 -3.35
C TYR A 75 4.18 -8.43 -4.40
N LYS A 76 4.09 -8.02 -5.67
CA LYS A 76 4.54 -8.79 -6.81
C LYS A 76 5.74 -8.07 -7.44
N ALA A 77 6.86 -8.78 -7.56
CA ALA A 77 8.06 -8.26 -8.19
C ALA A 77 7.85 -8.04 -9.70
N PRO A 78 8.52 -7.05 -10.31
CA PRO A 78 8.54 -6.91 -11.76
C PRO A 78 9.24 -8.12 -12.42
N THR A 79 8.79 -8.48 -13.61
CA THR A 79 9.47 -9.42 -14.51
C THR A 79 9.91 -8.69 -15.77
N SER A 80 10.51 -9.40 -16.74
CA SER A 80 10.81 -8.82 -18.06
C SER A 80 9.56 -8.38 -18.82
N THR A 81 8.39 -8.94 -18.51
CA THR A 81 7.12 -8.72 -19.22
C THR A 81 6.03 -8.08 -18.38
N SER A 82 6.23 -7.93 -17.06
CA SER A 82 5.25 -7.36 -16.14
C SER A 82 5.86 -6.34 -15.19
N ARG A 83 5.09 -5.28 -14.90
CA ARG A 83 5.47 -4.31 -13.86
C ARG A 83 5.33 -4.91 -12.46
N GLY A 84 6.12 -4.38 -11.53
CA GLY A 84 5.94 -4.63 -10.10
C GLY A 84 4.68 -3.94 -9.59
N GLU A 85 4.05 -4.54 -8.60
CA GLU A 85 2.73 -4.13 -8.13
C GLU A 85 2.59 -4.39 -6.63
N ILE A 86 2.03 -3.42 -5.90
CA ILE A 86 1.53 -3.63 -4.54
C ILE A 86 0.02 -3.65 -4.55
N ARG A 87 -0.55 -4.55 -3.75
CA ARG A 87 -1.98 -4.59 -3.42
C ARG A 87 -2.15 -4.62 -1.91
N ARG A 88 -3.04 -3.78 -1.39
CA ARG A 88 -3.33 -3.66 0.04
C ARG A 88 -4.83 -3.72 0.22
N PHE A 89 -5.29 -4.72 0.95
CA PHE A 89 -6.68 -4.85 1.35
C PHE A 89 -6.87 -4.17 2.69
N TYR A 90 -7.96 -3.43 2.83
CA TYR A 90 -8.36 -2.76 4.06
C TYR A 90 -9.82 -3.07 4.34
N THR A 91 -10.12 -3.49 5.56
CA THR A 91 -11.49 -3.58 6.06
C THR A 91 -11.72 -2.47 7.07
N PHE A 92 -12.66 -1.58 6.81
CA PHE A 92 -12.97 -0.44 7.66
C PHE A 92 -14.18 -0.69 8.57
N GLY A 93 -14.16 -0.05 9.74
CA GLY A 93 -15.34 0.27 10.55
C GLY A 93 -15.95 1.62 10.12
N ASN A 94 -16.57 2.34 11.06
CA ASN A 94 -17.21 3.63 10.80
C ASN A 94 -16.42 4.85 11.31
N GLY A 95 -15.39 4.64 12.12
CA GLY A 95 -14.60 5.67 12.78
C GLY A 95 -13.75 6.56 11.86
N LEU A 96 -13.80 6.35 10.53
CA LEU A 96 -13.10 7.14 9.51
C LEU A 96 -14.05 7.75 8.47
N ASN A 97 -15.33 7.88 8.83
CA ASN A 97 -16.38 8.40 7.97
C ASN A 97 -16.37 9.93 7.86
N ALA A 98 -16.71 10.45 6.66
CA ALA A 98 -17.08 11.87 6.48
C ALA A 98 -18.60 12.08 6.58
N HIS A 99 -19.33 11.11 6.05
CA HIS A 99 -20.79 11.00 6.05
C HIS A 99 -21.14 9.71 6.78
N PRO A 100 -22.30 9.57 7.47
CA PRO A 100 -22.62 8.43 8.32
C PRO A 100 -22.31 7.02 7.78
N SER A 101 -22.25 6.83 6.47
CA SER A 101 -21.98 5.54 5.83
C SER A 101 -20.93 5.58 4.71
N PHE A 102 -20.13 6.64 4.63
CA PHE A 102 -19.07 6.75 3.61
C PHE A 102 -17.72 7.15 4.19
N LEU A 103 -16.69 6.43 3.76
CA LEU A 103 -15.30 6.70 4.11
C LEU A 103 -14.88 8.10 3.66
N HIS A 104 -14.19 8.84 4.52
CA HIS A 104 -13.73 10.19 4.19
C HIS A 104 -12.74 10.17 3.00
N GLY A 105 -12.89 11.07 2.03
CA GLY A 105 -12.03 11.14 0.84
C GLY A 105 -10.53 11.28 1.20
N GLY A 106 -10.22 12.07 2.22
CA GLY A 106 -8.87 12.17 2.78
C GLY A 106 -8.27 10.84 3.23
N VAL A 107 -9.08 9.89 3.74
CA VAL A 107 -8.60 8.56 4.12
C VAL A 107 -8.18 7.76 2.88
N ILE A 108 -8.98 7.84 1.82
CA ILE A 108 -8.67 7.23 0.51
C ILE A 108 -7.36 7.81 -0.04
N ALA A 109 -7.15 9.13 0.02
CA ALA A 109 -5.90 9.75 -0.39
C ALA A 109 -4.70 9.27 0.45
N THR A 110 -4.86 9.17 1.78
CA THR A 110 -3.79 8.69 2.67
C THR A 110 -3.38 7.24 2.40
N ILE A 111 -4.34 6.32 2.22
CA ILE A 111 -4.00 4.93 1.92
C ILE A 111 -3.39 4.79 0.52
N LEU A 112 -3.80 5.61 -0.44
CA LEU A 112 -3.19 5.67 -1.76
C LEU A 112 -1.73 6.12 -1.63
N ASP A 113 -1.45 7.27 -1.02
CA ASP A 113 -0.08 7.75 -0.78
C ASP A 113 0.80 6.69 -0.11
N SER A 114 0.28 6.06 0.95
CA SER A 114 0.97 4.97 1.64
C SER A 114 1.21 3.77 0.73
N THR A 115 0.24 3.37 -0.10
CA THR A 115 0.39 2.27 -1.07
C THR A 115 1.46 2.59 -2.12
N LEU A 116 1.42 3.81 -2.67
CA LEU A 116 2.35 4.25 -3.69
C LEU A 116 3.78 4.30 -3.15
N GLY A 117 3.99 4.90 -1.97
CA GLY A 117 5.30 4.93 -1.31
C GLY A 117 5.89 3.54 -1.08
N ASN A 118 5.06 2.57 -0.70
CA ASN A 118 5.48 1.17 -0.55
C ASN A 118 5.91 0.53 -1.87
N VAL A 119 5.20 0.77 -2.98
CA VAL A 119 5.61 0.15 -4.26
C VAL A 119 6.95 0.71 -4.70
N ILE A 120 7.22 1.99 -4.41
CA ILE A 120 8.54 2.54 -4.68
C ILE A 120 9.60 1.99 -3.74
N LYS A 121 9.30 1.76 -2.45
CA LYS A 121 10.27 1.15 -1.52
C LYS A 121 10.71 -0.22 -2.03
N GLN A 122 9.77 -1.04 -2.49
CA GLN A 122 10.04 -2.42 -2.89
C GLN A 122 10.55 -2.57 -4.33
N GLY A 123 10.11 -1.71 -5.25
CA GLY A 123 10.54 -1.75 -6.65
C GLY A 123 11.93 -1.16 -6.93
N ARG A 124 12.70 -0.79 -5.89
CA ARG A 124 13.89 0.06 -6.00
C ARG A 124 15.20 -0.51 -5.48
N GLU A 125 15.28 -1.79 -5.12
CA GLU A 125 16.45 -2.37 -4.44
C GLU A 125 17.82 -2.04 -5.10
N ASP A 126 17.89 -1.85 -6.43
CA ASP A 126 19.16 -1.62 -7.13
C ASP A 126 19.30 -0.29 -7.91
N LYS A 127 18.24 0.52 -8.07
CA LYS A 127 18.22 1.59 -9.11
C LYS A 127 18.31 3.02 -8.60
N ILE A 128 18.12 3.28 -7.31
CA ILE A 128 17.95 4.63 -6.77
C ILE A 128 18.59 4.74 -5.38
N GLN A 129 19.43 5.76 -5.20
CA GLN A 129 20.13 6.02 -3.94
C GLN A 129 19.40 7.11 -3.14
N GLY A 130 18.67 6.72 -2.08
CA GLY A 130 18.12 7.65 -1.09
C GLY A 130 16.60 7.55 -0.85
N PRO A 131 16.09 8.22 0.21
CA PRO A 131 14.67 8.27 0.50
C PRO A 131 13.91 9.04 -0.58
N ALA A 132 12.66 8.69 -0.80
CA ALA A 132 11.78 9.47 -1.67
C ALA A 132 10.58 9.99 -0.93
N TYR A 133 10.13 11.15 -1.38
CA TYR A 133 9.06 11.91 -0.77
C TYR A 133 8.01 12.24 -1.82
N THR A 134 6.74 12.21 -1.42
CA THR A 134 5.62 12.65 -2.24
C THR A 134 5.81 14.13 -2.56
N ALA A 135 5.91 14.46 -3.84
CA ALA A 135 5.93 15.85 -4.32
C ALA A 135 4.57 16.28 -4.85
N GLN A 136 3.81 15.33 -5.40
CA GLN A 136 2.45 15.55 -5.89
C GLN A 136 1.62 14.28 -5.74
N LEU A 137 0.36 14.44 -5.32
CA LEU A 137 -0.64 13.37 -5.29
C LEU A 137 -1.93 13.90 -5.92
N ASN A 138 -2.29 13.41 -7.11
CA ASN A 138 -3.49 13.82 -7.83
C ASN A 138 -4.52 12.69 -7.82
N VAL A 139 -5.57 12.83 -7.00
CA VAL A 139 -6.60 11.79 -6.80
C VAL A 139 -7.89 12.19 -7.50
N ALA A 140 -8.36 11.33 -8.42
CA ALA A 140 -9.64 11.47 -9.09
C ALA A 140 -10.66 10.50 -8.46
N TYR A 141 -11.56 11.02 -7.63
CA TYR A 141 -12.65 10.26 -7.01
C TYR A 141 -13.76 9.96 -8.04
N LYS A 142 -14.20 8.71 -8.10
CA LYS A 142 -15.14 8.18 -9.10
C LYS A 142 -16.44 7.69 -8.48
N SER A 143 -16.38 7.09 -7.29
CA SER A 143 -17.54 6.61 -6.57
C SER A 143 -17.26 6.54 -5.06
N PRO A 144 -18.29 6.68 -4.20
CA PRO A 144 -18.10 6.65 -2.75
C PRO A 144 -17.76 5.23 -2.26
N VAL A 145 -16.96 5.14 -1.20
CA VAL A 145 -16.68 3.88 -0.49
C VAL A 145 -17.66 3.77 0.68
N LYS A 146 -18.51 2.73 0.67
CA LYS A 146 -19.42 2.43 1.78
C LYS A 146 -18.66 1.89 2.99
N THR A 147 -19.08 2.29 4.18
CA THR A 147 -18.55 1.81 5.46
C THR A 147 -19.69 1.32 6.37
N PRO A 148 -19.46 0.25 7.16
CA PRO A 148 -18.26 -0.60 7.16
C PRO A 148 -18.12 -1.38 5.84
N GLY A 149 -16.88 -1.69 5.44
CA GLY A 149 -16.65 -2.36 4.15
C GLY A 149 -15.18 -2.63 3.86
N THR A 150 -14.93 -3.43 2.83
CA THR A 150 -13.59 -3.84 2.42
C THR A 150 -13.23 -3.26 1.06
N ILE A 151 -12.02 -2.72 0.93
CA ILE A 151 -11.47 -2.21 -0.33
C ILE A 151 -10.09 -2.79 -0.60
N MET A 152 -9.62 -2.61 -1.83
CA MET A 152 -8.27 -2.86 -2.28
C MET A 152 -7.69 -1.58 -2.84
N SER A 153 -6.55 -1.17 -2.30
CA SER A 153 -5.67 -0.13 -2.86
C SER A 153 -4.52 -0.82 -3.58
N GLN A 154 -4.31 -0.47 -4.85
CA GLN A 154 -3.22 -1.03 -5.65
C GLN A 154 -2.38 0.07 -6.29
N GLY A 155 -1.09 -0.19 -6.50
CA GLY A 155 -0.18 0.77 -7.11
C GLY A 155 1.03 0.16 -7.79
N TRP A 156 1.57 0.89 -8.77
CA TRP A 156 2.73 0.49 -9.57
C TRP A 156 3.53 1.71 -10.04
N ILE A 157 4.84 1.52 -10.25
CA ILE A 157 5.69 2.53 -10.86
C ILE A 157 5.36 2.62 -12.35
N LYS A 158 5.05 3.83 -12.84
CA LYS A 158 4.78 4.14 -14.25
C LYS A 158 6.08 4.42 -15.00
N SER A 159 6.91 5.31 -14.47
CA SER A 159 8.20 5.67 -15.06
C SER A 159 9.19 6.13 -13.99
N ILE A 160 10.47 5.97 -14.29
CA ILE A 160 11.58 6.54 -13.54
C ILE A 160 12.35 7.44 -14.50
N GLU A 161 12.45 8.71 -14.13
CA GLU A 161 12.96 9.77 -14.98
C GLU A 161 14.09 10.54 -14.29
N ALA A 162 14.75 11.42 -15.06
CA ALA A 162 15.79 12.32 -14.55
C ALA A 162 16.89 11.59 -13.74
N GLY A 163 17.39 10.48 -14.30
CA GLY A 163 18.45 9.68 -13.67
C GLY A 163 18.04 9.04 -12.34
N GLY A 164 16.76 8.72 -12.15
CA GLY A 164 16.25 8.14 -10.91
C GLY A 164 15.67 9.16 -9.93
N ARG A 165 15.78 10.46 -10.20
CA ARG A 165 15.33 11.50 -9.27
C ARG A 165 13.82 11.68 -9.23
N LYS A 166 13.13 11.49 -10.35
CA LYS A 166 11.68 11.64 -10.49
C LYS A 166 11.06 10.29 -10.72
N ILE A 167 10.00 9.99 -9.98
CA ILE A 167 9.31 8.71 -10.10
C ILE A 167 7.83 8.98 -10.18
N TRP A 168 7.26 8.56 -11.29
CA TRP A 168 5.82 8.60 -11.51
C TRP A 168 5.23 7.27 -11.09
N VAL A 169 4.20 7.34 -10.25
CA VAL A 169 3.53 6.17 -9.69
C VAL A 169 2.04 6.36 -9.85
N GLU A 170 1.35 5.31 -10.27
CA GLU A 170 -0.09 5.29 -10.42
C GLU A 170 -0.71 4.27 -9.47
N GLY A 171 -2.00 4.45 -9.19
CA GLY A 171 -2.76 3.50 -8.40
C GLY A 171 -4.25 3.70 -8.51
N VAL A 172 -4.97 2.77 -7.89
CA VAL A 172 -6.43 2.77 -7.88
C VAL A 172 -6.96 2.13 -6.59
N VAL A 173 -8.08 2.65 -6.12
CA VAL A 173 -8.89 2.05 -5.06
C VAL A 173 -10.15 1.45 -5.66
N SER A 174 -10.42 0.21 -5.30
CA SER A 174 -11.60 -0.54 -5.75
C SER A 174 -12.21 -1.39 -4.63
N SER A 175 -13.46 -1.79 -4.79
CA SER A 175 -14.11 -2.79 -3.94
C SER A 175 -15.04 -3.65 -4.78
N GLU A 176 -15.60 -4.69 -4.16
CA GLU A 176 -16.73 -5.43 -4.71
C GLU A 176 -18.06 -4.83 -4.20
N VAL A 177 -18.97 -4.54 -5.14
CA VAL A 177 -20.35 -4.15 -4.87
C VAL A 177 -21.25 -5.01 -5.74
N ASP A 178 -22.11 -5.81 -5.12
CA ASP A 178 -23.07 -6.70 -5.79
C ASP A 178 -22.41 -7.62 -6.83
N GLY A 179 -21.28 -8.25 -6.47
CA GLY A 179 -20.52 -9.15 -7.34
C GLY A 179 -19.72 -8.46 -8.45
N LYS A 180 -19.65 -7.12 -8.46
CA LYS A 180 -18.91 -6.35 -9.48
C LYS A 180 -17.81 -5.51 -8.85
N VAL A 181 -16.68 -5.41 -9.54
CA VAL A 181 -15.61 -4.50 -9.15
C VAL A 181 -16.03 -3.07 -9.45
N VAL A 182 -16.02 -2.22 -8.44
CA VAL A 182 -16.28 -0.79 -8.53
C VAL A 182 -15.00 -0.02 -8.27
N ILE A 183 -14.67 0.92 -9.16
CA ILE A 183 -13.54 1.83 -8.98
C ILE A 183 -13.99 3.06 -8.20
N HIS A 184 -13.31 3.36 -7.10
CA HIS A 184 -13.61 4.48 -6.21
C HIS A 184 -12.71 5.68 -6.44
N ALA A 185 -11.44 5.46 -6.74
CA ALA A 185 -10.50 6.54 -7.00
C ALA A 185 -9.33 6.05 -7.84
N ASN A 186 -8.87 6.88 -8.78
CA ASN A 186 -7.58 6.71 -9.47
C ASN A 186 -6.60 7.75 -8.95
N VAL A 187 -5.31 7.44 -8.98
CA VAL A 187 -4.26 8.39 -8.58
C VAL A 187 -3.08 8.35 -9.53
N GLU A 188 -2.52 9.54 -9.80
CA GLU A 188 -1.19 9.73 -10.35
C GLU A 188 -0.39 10.57 -9.37
N SER A 189 0.86 10.17 -9.11
CA SER A 189 1.73 10.85 -8.14
C SER A 189 3.14 10.99 -8.68
N LEU A 190 3.78 12.10 -8.29
CA LEU A 190 5.19 12.34 -8.50
C LEU A 190 5.92 12.24 -7.17
N TRP A 191 6.98 11.46 -7.14
CA TRP A 191 7.89 11.32 -6.01
C TRP A 191 9.27 11.81 -6.38
N LEU A 192 9.90 12.53 -5.46
CA LEU A 192 11.27 13.02 -5.61
C LEU A 192 12.20 12.29 -4.67
N VAL A 193 13.31 11.81 -5.22
CA VAL A 193 14.39 11.21 -4.44
C VAL A 193 15.27 12.32 -3.88
N GLY A 194 15.45 12.31 -2.56
CA GLY A 194 16.34 13.24 -1.88
C GLY A 194 17.78 13.02 -2.34
N LYS A 195 18.52 14.11 -2.56
CA LYS A 195 19.99 14.00 -2.69
C LYS A 195 20.51 13.52 -1.34
N SER A 196 21.33 12.48 -1.32
CA SER A 196 21.94 11.96 -0.10
C SER A 196 22.67 13.08 0.65
N LYS A 197 22.01 13.60 1.71
CA LYS A 197 22.50 14.37 2.85
C LYS A 197 21.28 14.76 3.71
N LEU A 198 21.00 13.95 4.72
CA LEU A 198 20.45 14.41 6.00
C LEU A 198 21.56 14.20 7.03
#